data_AF-A0A2N2FJV0-F1
#
_entry.id   AF-A0A2N2FJV0-F1
#
_cell.length_a   1.000
_cell.length_b   1.000
_cell.length_c   1.000
_cell.angle_alpha   90.00
_cell.angle_beta   90.00
_cell.angle_gamma   90.00
#
_symmetry.space_group_name_H-M   'P 1'
#
loop_
_entity.id
_entity.type
_entity.pdbx_description
1 polymer ?
#
loop_
_entity_poly.entity_id
_entity_poly.type
_entity_poly.pdbx_seq_one_letter_code
_entity_poly.pdbx_strand_id
1 'polypeptide(L)'
;MSELKKMYTTLLRDHFPDDLRLQLGTQELVYKKRTWNIGGEVRGLRYGENPDQPAALYEQVGGELILDGVAFRAPGQGLVSALTEEHMLQAGKHPGKTNLTDVDNALNILQYLSARPAAVILKHNNPCGAAWTDLGIAEAVSRAFWSDRIAAFGGAIVVNRPLNKDAAELINSFYFEVVAAPEFEPGVVDILKARKNLRILKIPGIARLDELALAPYLDIKSLFDGGLVLQSSFQSRIRSEADFLPATAEKDGVTYTARKPNAKEMQDLIFAWSIEAGVSSNSVIFVRDGATTAIGTGEQDRVGCVDLTITKARTKYADLLAFKEQGCSIYELMLAARADTTKAEILADIRQRSDSARGGLPGSALVSDGFFPFRDGVDLCLAQGVTAIAQPGGSMRDFEVIRAVNEASPQAAMVFTGQRSFKH
;
A
#
# COMPACT_ATOMS: atom_id res chain seq x y z
N MET A 1 -21.64 -20.27 -19.41
CA MET A 1 -21.09 -18.89 -19.33
C MET A 1 -22.05 -17.87 -18.74
N SER A 2 -23.36 -17.90 -19.02
CA SER A 2 -24.34 -16.96 -18.42
C SER A 2 -24.50 -17.11 -16.91
N GLU A 3 -24.54 -18.34 -16.39
CA GLU A 3 -24.70 -18.62 -14.95
C GLU A 3 -23.47 -18.19 -14.12
N LEU A 4 -22.24 -18.35 -14.64
CA LEU A 4 -21.02 -17.90 -13.94
C LEU A 4 -20.92 -16.37 -13.88
N LYS A 5 -21.35 -15.66 -14.93
CA LYS A 5 -21.41 -14.18 -14.90
C LYS A 5 -22.45 -13.70 -13.89
N LYS A 6 -23.54 -14.44 -13.68
CA LYS A 6 -24.54 -14.12 -12.67
C LYS A 6 -23.95 -14.16 -11.26
N MET A 7 -23.05 -15.08 -10.92
CA MET A 7 -22.44 -15.15 -9.58
C MET A 7 -21.77 -13.83 -9.14
N TYR A 8 -21.06 -13.16 -10.05
CA TYR A 8 -20.46 -11.85 -9.78
C TYR A 8 -21.47 -10.71 -9.69
N THR A 9 -22.75 -10.98 -9.98
CA THR A 9 -23.88 -10.06 -9.88
C THR A 9 -24.85 -10.37 -8.74
N THR A 10 -25.02 -11.65 -8.44
CA THR A 10 -25.89 -12.20 -7.42
C THR A 10 -25.40 -11.76 -6.05
N LEU A 11 -26.28 -11.12 -5.30
CA LEU A 11 -26.06 -10.75 -3.91
C LEU A 11 -26.41 -11.92 -3.02
N LEU A 12 -25.53 -12.24 -2.08
CA LEU A 12 -25.87 -13.16 -0.99
C LEU A 12 -26.55 -12.36 0.12
N ARG A 13 -27.70 -12.84 0.58
CA ARG A 13 -28.28 -12.34 1.82
C ARG A 13 -27.38 -12.83 2.96
N ASP A 14 -26.75 -11.92 3.68
CA ASP A 14 -25.96 -12.29 4.85
C ASP A 14 -26.89 -12.58 6.05
N HIS A 15 -26.49 -13.54 6.89
CA HIS A 15 -27.25 -13.97 8.06
C HIS A 15 -26.62 -13.48 9.37
N PHE A 16 -25.72 -12.51 9.29
CA PHE A 16 -25.05 -11.98 10.47
C PHE A 16 -26.00 -11.04 11.25
N PRO A 17 -25.94 -11.04 12.59
CA PRO A 17 -26.84 -10.24 13.43
C PRO A 17 -26.63 -8.74 13.23
N ASP A 18 -27.65 -7.93 13.49
CA ASP A 18 -27.54 -6.46 13.38
C ASP A 18 -26.64 -5.85 14.48
N ASP A 19 -26.46 -6.58 15.58
CA ASP A 19 -25.64 -6.22 16.72
C ASP A 19 -24.54 -7.26 16.95
N LEU A 20 -23.33 -6.78 17.25
CA LEU A 20 -22.20 -7.60 17.69
C LEU A 20 -21.64 -6.98 18.98
N ARG A 21 -21.44 -7.80 20.01
CA ARG A 21 -20.84 -7.38 21.29
C ARG A 21 -19.60 -8.21 21.55
N LEU A 22 -18.49 -7.55 21.86
CA LEU A 22 -17.25 -8.19 22.28
C LEU A 22 -16.96 -7.80 23.73
N GLN A 23 -16.96 -8.79 24.62
CA GLN A 23 -16.66 -8.59 26.03
C GLN A 23 -15.21 -9.02 26.31
N LEU A 24 -14.36 -8.08 26.73
CA LEU A 24 -12.97 -8.31 27.15
C LEU A 24 -12.86 -8.03 28.64
N GLY A 25 -13.00 -9.08 29.46
CA GLY A 25 -13.09 -8.94 30.91
C GLY A 25 -14.32 -8.13 31.30
N THR A 26 -14.12 -6.97 31.93
CA THR A 26 -15.19 -6.06 32.36
C THR A 26 -15.54 -4.99 31.31
N GLN A 27 -14.79 -4.92 30.21
CA GLN A 27 -15.00 -3.94 29.14
C GLN A 27 -15.87 -4.57 28.05
N GLU A 28 -16.83 -3.83 27.53
CA GLU A 28 -17.71 -4.26 26.43
C GLU A 28 -17.55 -3.29 25.26
N LEU A 29 -17.30 -3.85 24.07
CA LEU A 29 -17.32 -3.13 22.80
C LEU A 29 -18.60 -3.48 22.05
N VAL A 30 -19.32 -2.47 21.60
CA VAL A 30 -20.61 -2.62 20.91
C VAL A 30 -20.45 -2.19 19.46
N TYR A 31 -20.86 -3.10 18.57
CA TYR A 31 -20.78 -2.91 17.14
C TYR A 31 -22.16 -3.05 16.49
N LYS A 32 -22.42 -2.22 15.47
CA LYS A 32 -23.62 -2.28 14.65
C LYS A 32 -23.26 -2.70 13.23
N LYS A 33 -24.05 -3.61 12.67
CA LYS A 33 -23.92 -4.01 11.27
C LYS A 33 -24.18 -2.82 10.36
N ARG A 34 -23.30 -2.57 9.42
CA ARG A 34 -23.44 -1.51 8.43
C ARG A 34 -24.29 -1.99 7.26
N THR A 35 -25.33 -1.23 6.95
CA THR A 35 -26.17 -1.38 5.76
C THR A 35 -26.36 -0.02 5.09
N TRP A 36 -26.62 -0.02 3.79
CA TRP A 36 -26.90 1.17 2.99
C TRP A 36 -28.16 0.99 2.15
N ASN A 37 -28.94 2.05 2.00
CA ASN A 37 -30.03 2.16 1.03
C ASN A 37 -29.48 2.63 -0.32
N ILE A 38 -29.17 1.69 -1.21
CA ILE A 38 -28.64 1.98 -2.54
C ILE A 38 -29.68 1.53 -3.58
N GLY A 39 -30.26 2.48 -4.30
CA GLY A 39 -31.26 2.18 -5.32
C GLY A 39 -32.61 1.69 -4.76
N GLY A 40 -32.97 2.11 -3.54
CA GLY A 40 -34.24 1.76 -2.89
C GLY A 40 -34.20 0.47 -2.07
N GLU A 41 -33.04 -0.17 -1.96
CA GLU A 41 -32.87 -1.40 -1.20
C GLU A 41 -31.82 -1.24 -0.09
N VAL A 42 -32.22 -1.58 1.14
CA VAL A 42 -31.32 -1.61 2.31
C VAL A 42 -30.51 -2.91 2.30
N ARG A 43 -29.19 -2.80 2.16
CA ARG A 43 -28.29 -3.95 1.94
C ARG A 43 -26.93 -3.75 2.63
N GLY A 44 -26.32 -4.84 3.10
CA GLY A 44 -24.96 -4.88 3.67
C GLY A 44 -23.86 -4.99 2.61
N LEU A 45 -22.78 -5.74 2.88
CA LEU A 45 -21.78 -6.05 1.85
C LEU A 45 -22.38 -6.96 0.77
N ARG A 46 -21.83 -6.86 -0.45
CA ARG A 46 -22.28 -7.69 -1.58
C ARG A 46 -21.95 -9.19 -1.40
N TYR A 47 -20.73 -9.43 -0.95
CA TYR A 47 -20.12 -10.72 -0.62
C TYR A 47 -18.77 -10.46 0.08
N GLY A 48 -18.18 -11.51 0.61
CA GLY A 48 -16.87 -11.53 1.27
C GLY A 48 -15.71 -11.50 0.28
N GLU A 49 -14.73 -12.38 0.45
CA GLU A 49 -13.60 -12.47 -0.48
C GLU A 49 -14.05 -13.02 -1.84
N ASN A 50 -14.92 -14.03 -1.80
CA ASN A 50 -15.45 -14.71 -2.97
C ASN A 50 -16.97 -14.48 -3.12
N PRO A 51 -17.52 -14.52 -4.35
CA PRO A 51 -18.94 -14.24 -4.59
C PRO A 51 -19.93 -15.13 -3.84
N ASP A 52 -19.53 -16.34 -3.47
CA ASP A 52 -20.30 -17.36 -2.75
C ASP A 52 -20.12 -17.29 -1.22
N GLN A 53 -19.36 -16.32 -0.71
CA GLN A 53 -19.10 -16.12 0.71
C GLN A 53 -19.92 -14.95 1.26
N PRO A 54 -20.87 -15.16 2.18
CA PRO A 54 -21.56 -14.08 2.88
C PRO A 54 -20.58 -13.29 3.75
N ALA A 55 -20.81 -11.98 3.89
CA ALA A 55 -20.02 -11.12 4.76
C ALA A 55 -20.86 -9.95 5.29
N ALA A 56 -20.47 -9.43 6.45
CA ALA A 56 -21.04 -8.24 7.04
C ALA A 56 -19.91 -7.30 7.50
N LEU A 57 -20.13 -6.00 7.34
CA LEU A 57 -19.28 -4.95 7.89
C LEU A 57 -19.91 -4.46 9.20
N TYR A 58 -19.09 -4.22 10.21
CA TYR A 58 -19.53 -3.71 11.50
C TYR A 58 -18.80 -2.41 11.85
N GLU A 59 -19.52 -1.45 12.41
CA GLU A 59 -18.96 -0.23 13.00
C GLU A 59 -19.04 -0.31 14.53
N GLN A 60 -17.97 0.06 15.23
CA GLN A 60 -18.01 0.27 16.67
C GLN A 60 -18.82 1.54 16.99
N VAL A 61 -19.93 1.37 17.72
CA VAL A 61 -20.84 2.45 18.10
C VAL A 61 -20.87 2.71 19.61
N GLY A 62 -20.27 1.83 20.40
CA GLY A 62 -20.22 1.96 21.85
C GLY A 62 -19.05 1.21 22.47
N GLY A 63 -18.72 1.58 23.70
CA GLY A 63 -17.64 0.98 24.47
C GLY A 63 -16.28 1.59 24.17
N GLU A 64 -15.40 1.50 25.17
CA GLU A 64 -14.00 1.88 25.09
C GLU A 64 -13.17 0.66 25.51
N LEU A 65 -11.97 0.54 24.93
CA LEU A 65 -11.00 -0.47 25.33
C LEU A 65 -9.72 0.22 25.79
N ILE A 66 -9.35 -0.03 27.03
CA ILE A 66 -8.08 0.38 27.62
C ILE A 66 -7.37 -0.88 28.10
N LEU A 67 -6.18 -1.13 27.57
CA LEU A 67 -5.30 -2.23 28.00
C LEU A 67 -3.95 -1.63 28.42
N ASP A 68 -3.53 -1.91 29.64
CA ASP A 68 -2.27 -1.40 30.21
C ASP A 68 -2.10 0.13 30.06
N GLY A 69 -3.17 0.88 30.32
CA GLY A 69 -3.19 2.34 30.19
C GLY A 69 -3.24 2.87 28.75
N VAL A 70 -3.22 2.01 27.74
CA VAL A 70 -3.32 2.40 26.33
C VAL A 70 -4.78 2.36 25.90
N ALA A 71 -5.32 3.53 25.53
CA ALA A 71 -6.65 3.66 24.96
C ALA A 71 -6.64 3.28 23.47
N PHE A 72 -7.56 2.40 23.08
CA PHE A 72 -7.75 1.97 21.69
C PHE A 72 -8.75 2.89 20.98
N ARG A 73 -8.82 2.77 19.65
CA ARG A 73 -9.82 3.47 18.85
C ARG A 73 -11.24 3.21 19.38
N ALA A 74 -12.05 4.27 19.38
CA ALA A 74 -13.36 4.33 19.99
C ALA A 74 -14.43 4.86 19.01
N PRO A 75 -15.72 4.83 19.39
CA PRO A 75 -16.80 5.40 18.58
C PRO A 75 -16.51 6.83 18.11
N GLY A 76 -16.91 7.16 16.87
CA GLY A 76 -16.64 8.47 16.26
C GLY A 76 -15.26 8.59 15.57
N GLN A 77 -14.42 7.56 15.66
CA GLN A 77 -13.14 7.45 14.96
C GLN A 77 -13.18 6.46 13.78
N GLY A 78 -14.38 6.00 13.40
CA GLY A 78 -14.58 5.12 12.25
C GLY A 78 -14.23 5.79 10.92
N LEU A 79 -13.70 5.00 9.99
CA LEU A 79 -13.36 5.43 8.62
C LEU A 79 -14.25 4.69 7.63
N VAL A 80 -13.78 3.57 7.08
CA VAL A 80 -14.54 2.77 6.11
C VAL A 80 -15.82 2.19 6.72
N SER A 81 -15.78 1.76 7.99
CA SER A 81 -16.96 1.28 8.72
C SER A 81 -18.02 2.35 8.97
N ALA A 82 -17.63 3.62 8.99
CA ALA A 82 -18.52 4.77 9.24
C ALA A 82 -19.20 5.33 7.98
N LEU A 83 -18.90 4.77 6.80
CA LEU A 83 -19.48 5.22 5.54
C LEU A 83 -21.01 5.13 5.57
N THR A 84 -21.65 6.22 5.16
CA THR A 84 -23.10 6.34 4.92
C THR A 84 -23.34 6.58 3.42
N GLU A 85 -24.60 6.63 2.99
CA GLU A 85 -25.00 6.91 1.61
C GLU A 85 -24.51 8.27 1.13
N GLU A 86 -24.51 9.28 2.01
CA GLU A 86 -23.97 10.62 1.72
C GLU A 86 -22.49 10.57 1.34
N HIS A 87 -21.73 9.66 1.98
CA HIS A 87 -20.33 9.47 1.71
C HIS A 87 -20.06 8.70 0.39
N MET A 88 -21.06 8.03 -0.17
CA MET A 88 -20.98 7.27 -1.43
C MET A 88 -21.47 8.12 -2.62
N LEU A 89 -20.72 9.17 -2.95
CA LEU A 89 -21.04 10.13 -4.02
C LEU A 89 -21.32 9.46 -5.38
N GLN A 90 -20.73 8.29 -5.60
CA GLN A 90 -21.16 7.32 -6.59
C GLN A 90 -20.89 5.92 -6.05
N ALA A 91 -21.93 5.12 -5.79
CA ALA A 91 -21.79 3.76 -5.29
C ALA A 91 -21.24 2.77 -6.33
N GLY A 92 -21.31 3.10 -7.64
CA GLY A 92 -20.92 2.21 -8.72
C GLY A 92 -21.67 0.87 -8.65
N LYS A 93 -20.94 -0.25 -8.69
CA LYS A 93 -21.48 -1.56 -8.29
C LYS A 93 -21.50 -1.65 -6.76
N HIS A 94 -22.53 -2.28 -6.18
CA HIS A 94 -22.67 -2.47 -4.73
C HIS A 94 -21.34 -2.86 -4.04
N PRO A 95 -20.98 -2.27 -2.87
CA PRO A 95 -19.68 -2.49 -2.24
C PRO A 95 -19.41 -3.96 -1.91
N GLY A 96 -18.27 -4.48 -2.36
CA GLY A 96 -17.74 -5.78 -1.93
C GLY A 96 -16.67 -5.61 -0.84
N LYS A 97 -16.35 -6.70 -0.12
CA LYS A 97 -15.31 -6.70 0.93
C LYS A 97 -13.98 -6.14 0.41
N THR A 98 -13.49 -6.67 -0.71
CA THR A 98 -12.13 -6.40 -1.23
C THR A 98 -11.89 -4.92 -1.54
N ASN A 99 -12.87 -4.24 -2.15
CA ASN A 99 -12.77 -2.82 -2.44
C ASN A 99 -12.69 -1.95 -1.16
N LEU A 100 -13.43 -2.33 -0.12
CA LEU A 100 -13.41 -1.60 1.15
C LEU A 100 -12.13 -1.88 1.95
N THR A 101 -11.62 -3.11 1.92
CA THR A 101 -10.34 -3.46 2.55
C THR A 101 -9.15 -2.82 1.83
N ASP A 102 -9.21 -2.66 0.50
CA ASP A 102 -8.22 -1.88 -0.25
C ASP A 102 -8.21 -0.42 0.24
N VAL A 103 -9.37 0.22 0.39
CA VAL A 103 -9.43 1.57 0.94
C VAL A 103 -8.90 1.62 2.37
N ASP A 104 -9.34 0.70 3.24
CA ASP A 104 -8.93 0.63 4.64
C ASP A 104 -7.40 0.52 4.79
N ASN A 105 -6.76 -0.39 4.05
CA ASN A 105 -5.32 -0.55 4.12
C ASN A 105 -4.56 0.66 3.53
N ALA A 106 -5.14 1.35 2.54
CA ALA A 106 -4.59 2.63 2.08
C ALA A 106 -4.62 3.70 3.19
N LEU A 107 -5.68 3.76 3.99
CA LEU A 107 -5.78 4.67 5.14
C LEU A 107 -4.78 4.31 6.23
N ASN A 108 -4.56 3.02 6.47
CA ASN A 108 -3.53 2.52 7.37
C ASN A 108 -2.11 2.92 6.95
N ILE A 109 -1.85 3.12 5.66
CA ILE A 109 -0.59 3.69 5.15
C ILE A 109 -0.60 5.22 5.28
N LEU A 110 -1.65 5.89 4.78
CA LEU A 110 -1.73 7.34 4.69
C LEU A 110 -1.65 8.06 6.04
N GLN A 111 -2.01 7.39 7.15
CA GLN A 111 -1.86 7.94 8.50
C GLN A 111 -0.42 8.26 8.89
N TYR A 112 0.57 7.68 8.19
CA TYR A 112 1.99 7.96 8.37
C TYR A 112 2.55 8.93 7.30
N LEU A 113 1.70 9.44 6.41
CA LEU A 113 2.06 10.30 5.28
C LEU A 113 1.34 11.66 5.33
N SER A 114 0.98 12.14 6.51
CA SER A 114 0.23 13.39 6.69
C SER A 114 1.04 14.66 6.40
N ALA A 115 2.38 14.58 6.39
CA ALA A 115 3.27 15.74 6.21
C ALA A 115 3.16 16.42 4.84
N ARG A 116 2.74 15.69 3.80
CA ARG A 116 2.65 16.18 2.41
C ARG A 116 1.38 15.66 1.72
N PRO A 117 0.91 16.30 0.64
CA PRO A 117 -0.01 15.66 -0.29
C PRO A 117 0.51 14.28 -0.71
N ALA A 118 -0.31 13.25 -0.52
CA ALA A 118 0.04 11.86 -0.74
C ALA A 118 -1.11 11.08 -1.39
N ALA A 119 -0.73 10.11 -2.21
CA ALA A 119 -1.63 9.16 -2.86
C ALA A 119 -1.08 7.74 -2.72
N VAL A 120 -1.97 6.78 -2.48
CA VAL A 120 -1.64 5.36 -2.43
C VAL A 120 -2.65 4.61 -3.31
N ILE A 121 -2.15 3.70 -4.14
CA ILE A 121 -2.95 2.84 -5.02
C ILE A 121 -2.82 1.41 -4.53
N LEU A 122 -3.96 0.82 -4.17
CA LEU A 122 -4.07 -0.54 -3.63
C LEU A 122 -4.65 -1.47 -4.68
N LYS A 123 -4.17 -2.70 -4.66
CA LYS A 123 -4.72 -3.82 -5.41
C LYS A 123 -4.56 -5.08 -4.58
N HIS A 124 -5.68 -5.76 -4.28
CA HIS A 124 -5.66 -7.01 -3.49
C HIS A 124 -4.94 -6.84 -2.15
N ASN A 125 -5.33 -5.78 -1.43
CA ASN A 125 -4.86 -5.40 -0.11
C ASN A 125 -3.37 -5.05 -0.01
N ASN A 126 -2.66 -4.89 -1.13
CA ASN A 126 -1.26 -4.48 -1.16
C ASN A 126 -1.08 -3.23 -2.02
N PRO A 127 -0.18 -2.30 -1.63
CA PRO A 127 0.07 -1.12 -2.44
C PRO A 127 0.84 -1.52 -3.69
N CYS A 128 0.38 -1.07 -4.86
CA CYS A 128 1.13 -1.18 -6.11
C CYS A 128 1.90 0.10 -6.45
N GLY A 129 1.46 1.23 -5.90
CA GLY A 129 2.15 2.50 -6.05
C GLY A 129 1.76 3.49 -4.97
N ALA A 130 2.73 4.26 -4.49
CA ALA A 130 2.52 5.33 -3.53
C ALA A 130 3.44 6.50 -3.85
N ALA A 131 2.98 7.71 -3.56
CA ALA A 131 3.81 8.90 -3.63
C ALA A 131 3.37 9.98 -2.65
N TRP A 132 4.32 10.82 -2.24
CA TRP A 132 4.08 12.09 -1.56
C TRP A 132 4.91 13.21 -2.20
N THR A 133 4.41 14.44 -2.21
CA THR A 133 5.11 15.55 -2.86
C THR A 133 4.53 16.90 -2.45
N ASP A 134 5.39 17.91 -2.34
CA ASP A 134 4.97 19.30 -2.11
C ASP A 134 4.39 19.96 -3.37
N LEU A 135 4.45 19.29 -4.53
CA LEU A 135 3.89 19.78 -5.80
C LEU A 135 2.35 19.64 -5.91
N GLY A 136 1.69 19.08 -4.89
CA GLY A 136 0.24 18.98 -4.82
C GLY A 136 -0.33 17.58 -5.14
N ILE A 137 -1.64 17.44 -4.97
CA ILE A 137 -2.31 16.13 -4.96
C ILE A 137 -2.34 15.45 -6.34
N ALA A 138 -2.47 16.23 -7.42
CA ALA A 138 -2.45 15.69 -8.79
C ALA A 138 -1.10 15.05 -9.13
N GLU A 139 0.00 15.68 -8.71
CA GLU A 139 1.34 15.12 -8.90
C GLU A 139 1.57 13.88 -8.03
N ALA A 140 1.06 13.86 -6.79
CA ALA A 140 1.10 12.65 -5.96
C ALA A 140 0.36 11.48 -6.63
N VAL A 141 -0.84 11.73 -7.16
CA VAL A 141 -1.62 10.72 -7.91
C VAL A 141 -0.86 10.24 -9.15
N SER A 142 -0.29 11.16 -9.93
CA SER A 142 0.52 10.85 -11.11
C SER A 142 1.70 9.95 -10.77
N ARG A 143 2.52 10.34 -9.78
CA ARG A 143 3.69 9.56 -9.37
C ARG A 143 3.32 8.17 -8.85
N ALA A 144 2.27 8.07 -8.01
CA ALA A 144 1.79 6.79 -7.51
C ALA A 144 1.29 5.87 -8.64
N PHE A 145 0.60 6.43 -9.64
CA PHE A 145 0.13 5.67 -10.80
C PHE A 145 1.28 5.15 -11.67
N TRP A 146 2.25 6.02 -11.97
CA TRP A 146 3.41 5.65 -12.78
C TRP A 146 4.41 4.76 -12.05
N SER A 147 4.28 4.60 -10.72
CA SER A 147 5.02 3.58 -9.97
C SER A 147 4.79 2.20 -10.58
N ASP A 148 3.55 1.74 -10.76
CA ASP A 148 3.22 0.43 -11.36
C ASP A 148 1.88 0.49 -12.10
N ARG A 149 1.93 1.00 -13.33
CA ARG A 149 0.76 1.18 -14.19
C ARG A 149 0.00 -0.13 -14.43
N ILE A 150 0.74 -1.24 -14.55
CA ILE A 150 0.18 -2.56 -14.85
C ILE A 150 -0.72 -3.00 -13.68
N ALA A 151 -0.17 -2.96 -12.46
CA ALA A 151 -0.91 -3.39 -11.26
C ALA A 151 -1.99 -2.38 -10.82
N ALA A 152 -1.82 -1.09 -11.11
CA ALA A 152 -2.80 -0.06 -10.80
C ALA A 152 -4.14 -0.24 -11.53
N PHE A 153 -4.17 -1.00 -12.64
CA PHE A 153 -5.38 -1.24 -13.42
C PHE A 153 -6.48 -1.91 -12.57
N GLY A 154 -7.60 -1.21 -12.38
CA GLY A 154 -8.71 -1.63 -11.54
C GLY A 154 -8.38 -1.64 -10.04
N GLY A 155 -7.40 -0.85 -9.61
CA GLY A 155 -7.08 -0.65 -8.20
C GLY A 155 -8.01 0.34 -7.51
N ALA A 156 -7.78 0.54 -6.21
CA ALA A 156 -8.37 1.60 -5.41
C ALA A 156 -7.33 2.70 -5.20
N ILE A 157 -7.65 3.93 -5.58
CA ILE A 157 -6.79 5.09 -5.34
C ILE A 157 -7.32 5.90 -4.16
N VAL A 158 -6.46 6.17 -3.18
CA VAL A 158 -6.82 6.94 -1.98
C VAL A 158 -5.84 8.07 -1.79
N VAL A 159 -6.35 9.27 -1.49
CA VAL A 159 -5.57 10.48 -1.29
C VAL A 159 -5.81 11.08 0.09
N ASN A 160 -4.81 11.76 0.66
CA ASN A 160 -4.89 12.36 2.00
C ASN A 160 -5.27 13.85 2.02
N ARG A 161 -5.60 14.43 0.86
CA ARG A 161 -6.00 15.84 0.68
C ARG A 161 -7.22 15.90 -0.25
N PRO A 162 -7.97 17.02 -0.27
CA PRO A 162 -9.06 17.20 -1.22
C PRO A 162 -8.62 16.91 -2.64
N LEU A 163 -9.41 16.13 -3.38
CA LEU A 163 -9.10 15.79 -4.76
C LEU A 163 -9.49 16.95 -5.68
N ASN A 164 -8.59 17.35 -6.58
CA ASN A 164 -8.79 18.44 -7.53
C ASN A 164 -9.07 17.93 -8.96
N LYS A 165 -9.37 18.85 -9.89
CA LYS A 165 -9.76 18.51 -11.28
C LYS A 165 -8.65 17.79 -12.05
N ASP A 166 -7.41 18.26 -11.94
CA ASP A 166 -6.26 17.65 -12.64
C ASP A 166 -6.06 16.18 -12.22
N ALA A 167 -6.17 15.89 -10.91
CA ALA A 167 -6.12 14.52 -10.41
C ALA A 167 -7.30 13.68 -10.95
N ALA A 168 -8.49 14.27 -11.03
CA ALA A 168 -9.69 13.60 -11.51
C ALA A 168 -9.61 13.24 -13.01
N GLU A 169 -9.07 14.13 -13.84
CA GLU A 169 -8.84 13.89 -15.27
C GLU A 169 -7.85 12.74 -15.49
N LEU A 170 -6.77 12.71 -14.70
CA LEU A 170 -5.82 11.61 -14.72
C LEU A 170 -6.47 10.28 -14.32
N ILE A 171 -7.22 10.25 -13.20
CA ILE A 171 -7.94 9.06 -12.74
C ILE A 171 -8.91 8.57 -13.82
N ASN A 172 -9.64 9.47 -14.46
CA ASN A 172 -10.56 9.14 -15.52
C ASN A 172 -9.91 8.62 -16.80
N SER A 173 -8.65 8.96 -17.05
CA SER A 173 -7.92 8.49 -18.22
C SER A 173 -7.58 7.00 -18.13
N PHE A 174 -7.68 6.41 -16.94
CA PHE A 174 -7.41 5.00 -16.69
C PHE A 174 -8.60 4.29 -16.03
N TYR A 175 -8.49 2.98 -15.89
CA TYR A 175 -9.52 2.18 -15.24
C TYR A 175 -9.16 1.98 -13.76
N PHE A 176 -9.99 2.54 -12.88
CA PHE A 176 -9.96 2.31 -11.43
C PHE A 176 -11.32 1.79 -10.96
N GLU A 177 -11.32 1.01 -9.89
CA GLU A 177 -12.56 0.53 -9.27
C GLU A 177 -13.07 1.46 -8.17
N VAL A 178 -12.17 2.15 -7.48
CA VAL A 178 -12.47 3.02 -6.35
C VAL A 178 -11.57 4.26 -6.37
N VAL A 179 -12.14 5.41 -6.03
CA VAL A 179 -11.42 6.62 -5.62
C VAL A 179 -11.96 7.07 -4.26
N ALA A 180 -11.06 7.34 -3.31
CA ALA A 180 -11.42 7.84 -1.99
C ALA A 180 -10.59 9.07 -1.58
N ALA A 181 -11.24 10.06 -1.01
CA ALA A 181 -10.63 11.32 -0.59
C ALA A 181 -11.35 11.90 0.65
N PRO A 182 -10.71 12.79 1.43
CA PRO A 182 -11.39 13.51 2.51
C PRO A 182 -12.51 14.42 2.00
N GLU A 183 -12.31 15.00 0.82
CA GLU A 183 -13.22 15.93 0.17
C GLU A 183 -12.94 15.94 -1.34
N PHE A 184 -13.91 16.42 -2.13
CA PHE A 184 -13.77 16.65 -3.56
C PHE A 184 -14.05 18.12 -3.88
N GLU A 185 -13.16 18.76 -4.63
CA GLU A 185 -13.35 20.15 -5.05
C GLU A 185 -14.54 20.32 -6.00
N PRO A 186 -15.09 21.54 -6.16
CA PRO A 186 -16.21 21.80 -7.07
C PRO A 186 -15.97 21.29 -8.50
N GLY A 187 -16.91 20.50 -9.02
CA GLY A 187 -16.86 19.91 -10.37
C GLY A 187 -15.99 18.66 -10.52
N VAL A 188 -15.23 18.25 -9.49
CA VAL A 188 -14.39 17.04 -9.53
C VAL A 188 -15.24 15.77 -9.63
N VAL A 189 -16.33 15.71 -8.86
CA VAL A 189 -17.24 14.57 -8.87
C VAL A 189 -17.88 14.39 -10.25
N ASP A 190 -18.21 15.49 -10.94
CA ASP A 190 -18.83 15.44 -12.27
C ASP A 190 -17.87 14.85 -13.32
N ILE A 191 -16.58 15.20 -13.22
CA ILE A 191 -15.52 14.57 -14.02
C ILE A 191 -15.53 13.07 -13.74
N LEU A 192 -15.33 12.64 -12.49
CA LEU A 192 -15.22 11.22 -12.12
C LEU A 192 -16.46 10.39 -12.50
N LYS A 193 -17.66 10.97 -12.45
CA LYS A 193 -18.93 10.32 -12.83
C LYS A 193 -19.01 9.92 -14.31
N ALA A 194 -18.12 10.42 -15.18
CA ALA A 194 -17.97 9.90 -16.54
C ALA A 194 -17.69 8.38 -16.56
N ARG A 195 -17.08 7.85 -15.50
CA ARG A 195 -16.89 6.41 -15.27
C ARG A 195 -18.03 5.86 -14.40
N LYS A 196 -19.14 5.45 -15.02
CA LYS A 196 -20.37 4.98 -14.32
C LYS A 196 -20.18 3.91 -13.25
N ASN A 197 -19.14 3.07 -13.37
CA ASN A 197 -18.86 1.97 -12.44
C ASN A 197 -17.83 2.33 -11.35
N LEU A 198 -17.19 3.50 -11.44
CA LEU A 198 -16.22 3.95 -10.45
C LEU A 198 -16.91 4.21 -9.12
N ARG A 199 -16.35 3.70 -8.03
CA ARG A 199 -16.85 4.03 -6.69
C ARG A 199 -16.17 5.31 -6.21
N ILE A 200 -16.95 6.32 -5.87
CA ILE A 200 -16.45 7.61 -5.40
C ILE A 200 -16.83 7.73 -3.93
N LEU A 201 -15.83 7.64 -3.05
CA LEU A 201 -16.00 7.64 -1.60
C LEU A 201 -15.44 8.93 -1.00
N LYS A 202 -16.28 9.69 -0.30
CA LYS A 202 -15.88 10.80 0.54
C LYS A 202 -15.71 10.29 1.97
N ILE A 203 -14.50 10.33 2.52
CA ILE A 203 -14.20 9.87 3.88
C ILE A 203 -13.61 11.05 4.66
N PRO A 204 -14.44 11.90 5.30
CA PRO A 204 -13.95 13.11 5.98
C PRO A 204 -12.89 12.82 7.05
N GLY A 205 -12.96 11.66 7.71
CA GLY A 205 -11.98 11.22 8.68
C GLY A 205 -10.55 11.09 8.15
N ILE A 206 -10.34 11.04 6.82
CA ILE A 206 -9.00 11.08 6.21
C ILE A 206 -8.23 12.35 6.61
N ALA A 207 -8.93 13.47 6.85
CA ALA A 207 -8.31 14.72 7.27
C ALA A 207 -7.71 14.67 8.70
N ARG A 208 -8.00 13.62 9.48
CA ARG A 208 -7.57 13.43 10.86
C ARG A 208 -6.69 12.18 11.05
N LEU A 209 -6.12 11.63 9.97
CA LEU A 209 -5.38 10.36 10.08
C LEU A 209 -4.14 10.46 10.99
N ASP A 210 -3.52 11.62 11.10
CA ASP A 210 -2.41 11.86 12.01
C ASP A 210 -2.81 11.72 13.49
N GLU A 211 -3.98 12.24 13.87
CA GLU A 211 -4.58 12.01 15.19
C GLU A 211 -4.86 10.51 15.41
N LEU A 212 -5.45 9.85 14.41
CA LEU A 212 -5.81 8.43 14.48
C LEU A 212 -4.59 7.49 14.51
N ALA A 213 -3.43 7.94 14.05
CA ALA A 213 -2.20 7.17 14.06
C ALA A 213 -1.64 6.98 15.49
N LEU A 214 -2.11 7.78 16.45
CA LEU A 214 -1.69 7.73 17.86
C LEU A 214 -2.44 6.66 18.67
N ALA A 215 -3.65 6.28 18.25
CA ALA A 215 -4.47 5.30 18.94
C ALA A 215 -4.47 3.95 18.19
N PRO A 216 -4.03 2.84 18.83
CA PRO A 216 -4.13 1.53 18.23
C PRO A 216 -5.59 1.08 18.10
N TYR A 217 -5.88 0.19 17.17
CA TYR A 217 -7.14 -0.56 17.14
C TYR A 217 -6.94 -2.01 17.55
N LEU A 218 -8.01 -2.65 18.01
CA LEU A 218 -7.99 -4.06 18.36
C LEU A 218 -8.04 -4.86 17.06
N ASP A 219 -6.96 -5.57 16.78
CA ASP A 219 -6.85 -6.47 15.64
C ASP A 219 -7.16 -7.90 16.09
N ILE A 220 -8.12 -8.53 15.42
CA ILE A 220 -8.65 -9.85 15.78
C ILE A 220 -8.49 -10.76 14.57
N LYS A 221 -7.62 -11.76 14.68
CA LYS A 221 -7.47 -12.81 13.66
C LYS A 221 -8.23 -14.07 14.08
N SER A 222 -9.11 -14.52 13.21
CA SER A 222 -9.75 -15.84 13.34
C SER A 222 -8.78 -16.93 12.86
N LEU A 223 -8.59 -17.95 13.68
CA LEU A 223 -7.89 -19.18 13.33
C LEU A 223 -8.83 -20.14 12.59
N PHE A 224 -8.28 -21.07 11.83
CA PHE A 224 -9.08 -21.98 11.00
C PHE A 224 -10.03 -22.88 11.83
N ASP A 225 -9.69 -23.13 13.10
CA ASP A 225 -10.46 -23.91 14.06
C ASP A 225 -11.51 -23.09 14.82
N GLY A 226 -11.62 -21.79 14.50
CA GLY A 226 -12.52 -20.85 15.16
C GLY A 226 -11.94 -20.18 16.41
N GLY A 227 -10.69 -20.47 16.78
CA GLY A 227 -9.97 -19.73 17.81
C GLY A 227 -9.71 -18.28 17.41
N LEU A 228 -9.42 -17.40 18.38
CA LEU A 228 -9.12 -15.99 18.14
C LEU A 228 -7.73 -15.62 18.66
N VAL A 229 -6.97 -14.87 17.86
CA VAL A 229 -5.77 -14.16 18.28
C VAL A 229 -6.09 -12.66 18.30
N LEU A 230 -5.91 -12.03 19.46
CA LEU A 230 -6.15 -10.60 19.65
C LEU A 230 -4.81 -9.90 19.82
N GLN A 231 -4.62 -8.76 19.16
CA GLN A 231 -3.43 -7.93 19.28
C GLN A 231 -3.74 -6.44 19.12
N SER A 232 -2.84 -5.57 19.56
CA SER A 232 -2.86 -4.16 19.16
C SER A 232 -2.41 -4.03 17.70
N SER A 233 -3.04 -3.14 16.95
CA SER A 233 -2.59 -2.79 15.61
C SER A 233 -1.14 -2.30 15.59
N PHE A 234 -0.42 -2.57 14.51
CA PHE A 234 0.92 -2.01 14.31
C PHE A 234 0.91 -0.48 14.35
N GLN A 235 1.83 0.09 15.15
CA GLN A 235 2.08 1.53 15.20
C GLN A 235 3.55 1.80 14.87
N SER A 236 3.80 2.50 13.76
CA SER A 236 5.17 2.86 13.39
C SER A 236 5.76 3.82 14.42
N ARG A 237 6.90 3.42 15.00
CA ARG A 237 7.73 4.30 15.83
C ARG A 237 8.52 5.32 15.02
N ILE A 238 8.75 5.03 13.73
CA ILE A 238 9.52 5.88 12.85
C ILE A 238 8.59 6.92 12.25
N ARG A 239 8.76 8.18 12.67
CA ARG A 239 8.01 9.36 12.18
C ARG A 239 8.94 10.47 11.68
N SER A 240 10.21 10.42 12.09
CA SER A 240 11.24 11.41 11.82
C SER A 240 12.62 10.75 11.71
N GLU A 241 13.61 11.51 11.24
CA GLU A 241 15.01 11.08 11.19
C GLU A 241 15.54 10.62 12.56
N ALA A 242 15.11 11.27 13.64
CA ALA A 242 15.59 10.99 14.99
C ALA A 242 15.14 9.62 15.53
N ASP A 243 14.12 9.01 14.93
CA ASP A 243 13.59 7.73 15.37
C ASP A 243 14.42 6.55 14.86
N PHE A 244 15.25 6.77 13.83
CA PHE A 244 16.20 5.78 13.34
C PHE A 244 17.41 5.65 14.25
N LEU A 245 17.84 4.40 14.41
CA LEU A 245 19.08 4.05 15.10
C LEU A 245 20.23 3.99 14.08
N PRO A 246 21.47 4.34 14.49
CA PRO A 246 22.65 4.05 13.67
C PRO A 246 22.75 2.54 13.40
N ALA A 247 23.03 2.15 12.15
CA ALA A 247 23.33 0.76 11.85
C ALA A 247 24.75 0.44 12.35
N THR A 248 24.83 -0.19 13.51
CA THR A 248 26.09 -0.58 14.17
C THR A 248 25.98 -2.00 14.69
N ALA A 249 27.02 -2.80 14.48
CA ALA A 249 27.13 -4.16 14.99
C ALA A 249 28.57 -4.45 15.44
N GLU A 250 28.74 -5.36 16.38
CA GLU A 250 30.05 -5.82 16.84
C GLU A 250 30.22 -7.31 16.52
N LYS A 251 31.39 -7.66 15.98
CA LYS A 251 31.77 -9.05 15.73
C LYS A 251 33.25 -9.24 16.02
N ASP A 252 33.56 -10.18 16.89
CA ASP A 252 34.93 -10.59 17.26
C ASP A 252 35.83 -9.39 17.64
N GLY A 253 35.28 -8.43 18.40
CA GLY A 253 35.99 -7.22 18.84
C GLY A 253 36.10 -6.10 17.79
N VAL A 254 35.49 -6.27 16.61
CA VAL A 254 35.44 -5.27 15.54
C VAL A 254 34.04 -4.64 15.50
N THR A 255 33.99 -3.31 15.57
CA THR A 255 32.76 -2.54 15.38
C THR A 255 32.58 -2.17 13.91
N TYR A 256 31.42 -2.49 13.36
CA TYR A 256 30.98 -2.14 12.02
C TYR A 256 29.92 -1.06 12.12
N THR A 257 30.12 0.08 11.47
CA THR A 257 29.14 1.17 11.41
C THR A 257 28.95 1.60 9.96
N ALA A 258 27.70 1.72 9.53
CA ALA A 258 27.38 2.25 8.20
C ALA A 258 27.35 3.78 8.19
N ARG A 259 27.56 4.41 7.02
CA ARG A 259 27.32 5.86 6.89
C ARG A 259 25.84 6.18 7.12
N LYS A 260 25.57 7.37 7.66
CA LYS A 260 24.20 7.89 7.76
C LYS A 260 23.65 8.27 6.38
N PRO A 261 22.33 8.15 6.16
CA PRO A 261 21.66 8.68 4.98
C PRO A 261 21.81 10.20 4.92
N ASN A 262 21.91 10.76 3.72
CA ASN A 262 21.76 12.20 3.52
C ASN A 262 20.27 12.62 3.62
N ALA A 263 19.98 13.92 3.59
CA ALA A 263 18.61 14.43 3.76
C ALA A 263 17.60 13.85 2.74
N LYS A 264 17.99 13.68 1.47
CA LYS A 264 17.12 13.10 0.43
C LYS A 264 16.87 11.61 0.71
N GLU A 265 17.94 10.86 0.96
CA GLU A 265 17.85 9.44 1.31
C GLU A 265 16.99 9.23 2.56
N MET A 266 17.15 10.05 3.59
CA MET A 266 16.38 9.98 4.83
C MET A 266 14.88 10.22 4.59
N GLN A 267 14.53 11.21 3.77
CA GLN A 267 13.13 11.48 3.42
C GLN A 267 12.51 10.30 2.66
N ASP A 268 13.25 9.69 1.74
CA ASP A 268 12.79 8.51 1.02
C ASP A 268 12.64 7.30 1.97
N LEU A 269 13.55 7.10 2.92
CA LEU A 269 13.46 6.03 3.91
C LEU A 269 12.27 6.20 4.88
N ILE A 270 11.98 7.42 5.36
CA ILE A 270 10.80 7.71 6.17
C ILE A 270 9.53 7.38 5.38
N PHE A 271 9.46 7.86 4.13
CA PHE A 271 8.33 7.60 3.25
C PHE A 271 8.10 6.11 3.00
N ALA A 272 9.15 5.36 2.67
CA ALA A 272 9.03 3.94 2.39
C ALA A 272 8.67 3.14 3.65
N TRP A 273 9.20 3.49 4.82
CA TRP A 273 8.83 2.84 6.07
C TRP A 273 7.36 3.09 6.44
N SER A 274 6.82 4.28 6.16
CA SER A 274 5.39 4.56 6.32
C SER A 274 4.50 3.64 5.47
N ILE A 275 4.99 3.19 4.30
CA ILE A 275 4.25 2.27 3.42
C ILE A 275 4.26 0.83 3.95
N GLU A 276 5.35 0.40 4.61
CA GLU A 276 5.46 -0.96 5.18
C GLU A 276 4.32 -1.32 6.14
N ALA A 277 3.67 -0.32 6.77
CA ALA A 277 2.50 -0.54 7.61
C ALA A 277 1.37 -1.31 6.88
N GLY A 278 1.32 -1.24 5.54
CA GLY A 278 0.29 -1.88 4.72
C GLY A 278 0.79 -2.95 3.75
N VAL A 279 2.06 -3.37 3.78
CA VAL A 279 2.59 -4.38 2.85
C VAL A 279 2.64 -5.76 3.51
N SER A 280 2.27 -6.81 2.77
CA SER A 280 2.33 -8.19 3.27
C SER A 280 3.78 -8.72 3.28
N SER A 281 4.14 -9.45 4.33
CA SER A 281 5.51 -9.93 4.54
C SER A 281 5.84 -11.22 3.77
N ASN A 282 7.10 -11.47 3.41
CA ASN A 282 8.23 -10.52 3.47
C ASN A 282 8.09 -9.44 2.38
N SER A 283 8.55 -8.23 2.69
CA SER A 283 8.50 -7.10 1.77
C SER A 283 9.84 -6.36 1.63
N VAL A 284 9.99 -5.75 0.47
CA VAL A 284 11.01 -4.73 0.19
C VAL A 284 10.41 -3.63 -0.67
N ILE A 285 10.74 -2.38 -0.35
CA ILE A 285 10.21 -1.20 -1.05
C ILE A 285 11.38 -0.39 -1.56
N PHE A 286 11.48 -0.26 -2.88
CA PHE A 286 12.38 0.69 -3.52
C PHE A 286 11.64 2.02 -3.72
N VAL A 287 12.30 3.11 -3.35
CA VAL A 287 11.75 4.46 -3.37
C VAL A 287 12.76 5.43 -3.95
N ARG A 288 12.29 6.44 -4.69
CA ARG A 288 13.11 7.58 -5.09
C ARG A 288 12.24 8.81 -5.20
N ASP A 289 12.70 9.93 -4.65
CA ASP A 289 12.06 11.25 -4.80
C ASP A 289 10.60 11.25 -4.31
N GLY A 290 10.35 10.58 -3.19
CA GLY A 290 9.04 10.49 -2.55
C GLY A 290 8.03 9.64 -3.32
N ALA A 291 8.47 8.76 -4.22
CA ALA A 291 7.60 7.83 -4.94
C ALA A 291 8.20 6.42 -4.93
N THR A 292 7.33 5.42 -4.80
CA THR A 292 7.77 4.02 -4.93
C THR A 292 8.21 3.74 -6.37
N THR A 293 9.35 3.09 -6.55
CA THR A 293 9.82 2.61 -7.85
C THR A 293 9.50 1.12 -8.03
N ALA A 294 9.54 0.33 -6.96
CA ALA A 294 9.12 -1.06 -6.94
C ALA A 294 8.73 -1.51 -5.52
N ILE A 295 7.73 -2.38 -5.43
CA ILE A 295 7.25 -2.96 -4.18
C ILE A 295 7.21 -4.48 -4.35
N GLY A 296 7.97 -5.17 -3.51
CA GLY A 296 7.92 -6.61 -3.26
C GLY A 296 7.08 -6.91 -2.03
N THR A 297 6.29 -7.97 -2.10
CA THR A 297 5.34 -8.32 -1.04
C THR A 297 5.04 -9.82 -1.08
N GLY A 298 4.82 -10.43 0.09
CA GLY A 298 4.24 -11.76 0.21
C GLY A 298 5.15 -12.96 -0.06
N GLU A 299 6.47 -12.77 -0.09
CA GLU A 299 7.43 -13.84 -0.40
C GLU A 299 7.94 -14.55 0.87
N GLN A 300 8.18 -15.86 0.78
CA GLN A 300 8.60 -16.68 1.92
C GLN A 300 10.05 -16.40 2.34
N ASP A 301 10.94 -16.11 1.39
CA ASP A 301 12.33 -15.75 1.64
C ASP A 301 12.66 -14.33 1.15
N ARG A 302 13.53 -13.63 1.88
CA ARG A 302 13.78 -12.20 1.68
C ARG A 302 14.66 -11.92 0.45
N VAL A 303 15.57 -12.82 0.10
CA VAL A 303 16.43 -12.66 -1.08
C VAL A 303 15.63 -12.86 -2.37
N GLY A 304 14.72 -13.84 -2.39
CA GLY A 304 13.73 -14.04 -3.44
C GLY A 304 12.77 -12.85 -3.56
N CYS A 305 12.33 -12.27 -2.44
CA CYS A 305 11.57 -11.02 -2.44
C CYS A 305 12.32 -9.89 -3.16
N VAL A 306 13.62 -9.70 -2.86
CA VAL A 306 14.46 -8.72 -3.56
C VAL A 306 14.55 -9.02 -5.06
N ASP A 307 14.88 -10.24 -5.44
CA ASP A 307 15.09 -10.62 -6.84
C ASP A 307 13.81 -10.46 -7.70
N LEU A 308 12.67 -10.91 -7.17
CA LEU A 308 11.37 -10.74 -7.81
C LEU A 308 10.99 -9.27 -7.93
N THR A 309 11.34 -8.45 -6.94
CA THR A 309 11.09 -7.00 -6.97
C THR A 309 11.93 -6.30 -8.02
N ILE A 310 13.21 -6.68 -8.16
CA ILE A 310 14.10 -6.15 -9.20
C ILE A 310 13.58 -6.55 -10.59
N THR A 311 13.17 -7.81 -10.75
CA THR A 311 12.57 -8.29 -12.01
C THR A 311 11.30 -7.50 -12.34
N LYS A 312 10.42 -7.30 -11.34
CA LYS A 312 9.22 -6.48 -11.46
C LYS A 312 9.56 -5.06 -11.88
N ALA A 313 10.58 -4.43 -11.30
CA ALA A 313 11.03 -3.08 -11.69
C ALA A 313 11.40 -3.00 -13.17
N ARG A 314 12.13 -4.00 -13.71
CA ARG A 314 12.48 -4.07 -15.13
C ARG A 314 11.25 -4.24 -16.03
N THR A 315 10.32 -5.10 -15.66
CA THR A 315 9.06 -5.28 -16.41
C THR A 315 8.25 -3.99 -16.47
N LYS A 316 8.13 -3.30 -15.33
CA LYS A 316 7.38 -2.03 -15.23
C LYS A 316 8.05 -0.90 -16.01
N TYR A 317 9.37 -0.82 -15.97
CA TYR A 317 10.11 0.18 -16.74
C TYR A 317 9.96 -0.07 -18.25
N ALA A 318 10.03 -1.33 -18.68
CA ALA A 318 9.76 -1.70 -20.07
C ALA A 318 8.31 -1.37 -20.48
N ASP A 319 7.34 -1.61 -19.60
CA ASP A 319 5.93 -1.23 -19.82
C ASP A 319 5.75 0.29 -19.94
N LEU A 320 6.47 1.08 -19.14
CA LEU A 320 6.44 2.54 -19.25
C LEU A 320 6.93 3.01 -20.61
N LEU A 321 8.04 2.45 -21.11
CA LEU A 321 8.58 2.77 -22.45
C LEU A 321 7.60 2.34 -23.54
N ALA A 322 7.11 1.10 -23.48
CA ALA A 322 6.13 0.58 -24.44
C ALA A 322 4.87 1.46 -24.47
N PHE A 323 4.36 1.86 -23.32
CA PHE A 323 3.16 2.69 -23.25
C PHE A 323 3.38 4.09 -23.83
N LYS A 324 4.49 4.74 -23.47
CA LYS A 324 4.81 6.10 -23.94
C LYS A 324 5.10 6.15 -25.45
N GLU A 325 5.77 5.13 -25.98
CA GLU A 325 6.27 5.14 -27.35
C GLU A 325 5.33 4.44 -28.33
N GLN A 326 4.59 3.43 -27.87
CA GLN A 326 3.73 2.58 -28.72
C GLN A 326 2.25 2.65 -28.35
N GLY A 327 1.88 3.29 -27.24
CA GLY A 327 0.50 3.42 -26.80
C GLY A 327 -0.13 2.11 -26.30
N CYS A 328 0.67 1.08 -26.00
CA CYS A 328 0.20 -0.22 -25.52
C CYS A 328 1.03 -0.73 -24.34
N SER A 329 0.53 -1.74 -23.64
CA SER A 329 1.29 -2.43 -22.59
C SER A 329 2.43 -3.26 -23.15
N ILE A 330 3.42 -3.56 -22.31
CA ILE A 330 4.52 -4.47 -22.68
C ILE A 330 3.99 -5.84 -23.12
N TYR A 331 2.87 -6.30 -22.54
CA TYR A 331 2.27 -7.60 -22.87
C TYR A 331 1.58 -7.60 -24.24
N GLU A 332 0.88 -6.51 -24.59
CA GLU A 332 0.32 -6.33 -25.92
C GLU A 332 1.43 -6.23 -26.98
N LEU A 333 2.52 -5.51 -26.68
CA LEU A 333 3.69 -5.46 -27.54
C LEU A 333 4.34 -6.83 -27.72
N MET A 334 4.49 -7.61 -26.64
CA MET A 334 4.97 -8.99 -26.68
C MET A 334 4.12 -9.91 -27.54
N LEU A 335 2.79 -9.73 -27.50
CA LEU A 335 1.87 -10.50 -28.34
C LEU A 335 2.03 -10.13 -29.81
N ALA A 336 2.07 -8.83 -30.13
CA ALA A 336 2.26 -8.34 -31.50
C ALA A 336 3.61 -8.77 -32.10
N ALA A 337 4.68 -8.75 -31.31
CA ALA A 337 6.03 -9.17 -31.70
C ALA A 337 6.13 -10.64 -32.13
N ARG A 338 5.15 -11.50 -31.81
CA ARG A 338 5.13 -12.89 -32.29
C ARG A 338 4.87 -13.02 -33.79
N ALA A 339 4.22 -12.02 -34.38
CA ALA A 339 3.80 -12.04 -35.78
C ALA A 339 4.38 -10.89 -36.62
N ASP A 340 4.99 -9.89 -35.98
CA ASP A 340 5.54 -8.70 -36.63
C ASP A 340 7.00 -8.47 -36.23
N THR A 341 7.91 -8.60 -37.19
CA THR A 341 9.37 -8.41 -37.00
C THR A 341 9.71 -7.00 -36.53
N THR A 342 8.99 -5.98 -36.99
CA THR A 342 9.20 -4.58 -36.55
C THR A 342 8.86 -4.43 -35.08
N LYS A 343 7.76 -5.05 -34.64
CA LYS A 343 7.38 -5.07 -33.21
C LYS A 343 8.35 -5.90 -32.37
N ALA A 344 8.94 -6.95 -32.93
CA ALA A 344 9.98 -7.73 -32.26
C ALA A 344 11.27 -6.93 -32.04
N GLU A 345 11.69 -6.14 -33.02
CA GLU A 345 12.84 -5.23 -32.90
C GLU A 345 12.60 -4.14 -31.85
N ILE A 346 11.42 -3.50 -31.87
CA ILE A 346 11.02 -2.50 -30.87
C ILE A 346 11.00 -3.10 -29.46
N LEU A 347 10.44 -4.31 -29.31
CA LEU A 347 10.42 -5.00 -28.02
C LEU A 347 11.83 -5.31 -27.51
N ALA A 348 12.73 -5.76 -28.40
CA ALA A 348 14.11 -6.05 -28.04
C ALA A 348 14.84 -4.78 -27.58
N ASP A 349 14.69 -3.66 -28.28
CA ASP A 349 15.24 -2.37 -27.89
C ASP A 349 14.70 -1.89 -26.54
N ILE A 350 13.38 -1.94 -26.32
CA ILE A 350 12.76 -1.55 -25.04
C ILE A 350 13.29 -2.39 -23.88
N ARG A 351 13.45 -3.71 -24.07
CA ARG A 351 14.01 -4.60 -23.04
C ARG A 351 15.46 -4.25 -22.75
N GLN A 352 16.28 -4.07 -23.79
CA GLN A 352 17.67 -3.66 -23.63
C GLN A 352 17.80 -2.33 -22.88
N ARG A 353 16.96 -1.34 -23.20
CA ARG A 353 16.92 -0.06 -22.48
C ARG A 353 16.47 -0.22 -21.03
N SER A 354 15.49 -1.08 -20.77
CA SER A 354 15.05 -1.39 -19.40
C SER A 354 16.15 -2.03 -18.57
N ASP A 355 16.87 -3.00 -19.14
CA ASP A 355 17.99 -3.67 -18.48
C ASP A 355 19.16 -2.70 -18.24
N SER A 356 19.50 -1.89 -19.24
CA SER A 356 20.55 -0.87 -19.15
C SER A 356 20.23 0.18 -18.08
N ALA A 357 18.96 0.56 -17.95
CA ALA A 357 18.46 1.46 -16.91
C ALA A 357 18.27 0.75 -15.56
N ARG A 358 18.52 -0.56 -15.46
CA ARG A 358 18.28 -1.41 -14.27
C ARG A 358 16.86 -1.23 -13.73
N GLY A 359 15.86 -1.22 -14.61
CA GLY A 359 14.45 -0.99 -14.25
C GLY A 359 14.17 0.39 -13.64
N GLY A 360 15.07 1.36 -13.84
CA GLY A 360 14.96 2.69 -13.24
C GLY A 360 15.30 2.75 -11.76
N LEU A 361 15.86 1.69 -11.18
CA LEU A 361 16.25 1.60 -9.76
C LEU A 361 17.47 2.43 -9.32
N PRO A 362 18.46 2.81 -10.17
CA PRO A 362 19.63 3.54 -9.70
C PRO A 362 19.29 4.83 -8.96
N GLY A 363 19.93 5.06 -7.81
CA GLY A 363 19.66 6.23 -6.95
C GLY A 363 18.43 6.09 -6.05
N SER A 364 17.85 4.90 -5.93
CA SER A 364 16.76 4.63 -4.98
C SER A 364 17.29 4.37 -3.57
N ALA A 365 16.49 4.68 -2.57
CA ALA A 365 16.61 4.10 -1.25
C ALA A 365 15.73 2.85 -1.15
N LEU A 366 15.97 2.01 -0.13
CA LEU A 366 15.24 0.77 0.09
C LEU A 366 14.87 0.59 1.56
N VAL A 367 13.66 0.09 1.78
CA VAL A 367 13.21 -0.37 3.09
C VAL A 367 12.89 -1.86 3.03
N SER A 368 13.10 -2.54 4.17
CA SER A 368 12.65 -3.91 4.38
C SER A 368 11.90 -4.05 5.70
N ASP A 369 10.76 -4.72 5.70
CA ASP A 369 9.91 -4.90 6.90
C ASP A 369 10.58 -5.66 8.05
N GLY A 370 11.50 -6.56 7.70
CA GLY A 370 12.29 -7.42 8.57
C GLY A 370 13.78 -7.30 8.26
N PHE A 371 14.62 -7.78 9.17
CA PHE A 371 16.06 -7.70 8.97
C PHE A 371 16.51 -8.59 7.79
N PHE A 372 17.60 -8.20 7.14
CA PHE A 372 18.30 -9.06 6.18
C PHE A 372 19.06 -10.16 6.93
N PRO A 373 18.69 -11.45 6.76
CA PRO A 373 19.36 -12.53 7.48
C PRO A 373 20.80 -12.75 6.99
N PHE A 374 21.08 -12.39 5.73
CA PHE A 374 22.37 -12.53 5.08
C PHE A 374 22.65 -11.31 4.20
N ARG A 375 23.92 -11.12 3.81
CA ARG A 375 24.34 -10.01 2.94
C ARG A 375 23.85 -10.10 1.50
N ASP A 376 23.46 -11.28 1.03
CA ASP A 376 23.04 -11.54 -0.35
C ASP A 376 21.91 -10.61 -0.83
N GLY A 377 20.85 -10.44 -0.04
CA GLY A 377 19.76 -9.51 -0.36
C GLY A 377 20.23 -8.06 -0.44
N VAL A 378 21.17 -7.66 0.43
CA VAL A 378 21.76 -6.33 0.40
C VAL A 378 22.66 -6.16 -0.83
N ASP A 379 23.50 -7.12 -1.16
CA ASP A 379 24.37 -7.10 -2.34
C ASP A 379 23.54 -7.00 -3.64
N LEU A 380 22.40 -7.72 -3.73
CA LEU A 380 21.48 -7.60 -4.87
C LEU A 380 20.91 -6.19 -5.03
N CYS A 381 20.48 -5.58 -3.92
CA CYS A 381 19.99 -4.20 -3.90
C CYS A 381 21.07 -3.21 -4.35
N LEU A 382 22.28 -3.33 -3.80
CA LEU A 382 23.43 -2.48 -4.13
C LEU A 382 23.82 -2.61 -5.62
N ALA A 383 23.76 -3.81 -6.18
CA ALA A 383 23.99 -4.05 -7.60
C ALA A 383 22.98 -3.30 -8.51
N GLN A 384 21.79 -2.96 -8.02
CA GLN A 384 20.82 -2.12 -8.74
C GLN A 384 21.02 -0.62 -8.52
N GLY A 385 22.02 -0.21 -7.74
CA GLY A 385 22.33 1.20 -7.48
C GLY A 385 21.51 1.81 -6.34
N VAL A 386 21.06 0.99 -5.38
CA VAL A 386 20.46 1.48 -4.13
C VAL A 386 21.51 2.26 -3.33
N THR A 387 21.15 3.45 -2.84
CA THR A 387 22.09 4.34 -2.14
C THR A 387 21.90 4.36 -0.63
N ALA A 388 20.74 3.95 -0.12
CA ALA A 388 20.47 3.86 1.31
C ALA A 388 19.49 2.73 1.63
N ILE A 389 19.69 2.06 2.77
CA ILE A 389 18.83 0.96 3.23
C ILE A 389 18.36 1.22 4.67
N ALA A 390 17.07 1.05 4.95
CA ALA A 390 16.58 0.90 6.32
C ALA A 390 15.99 -0.49 6.53
N GLN A 391 16.31 -1.08 7.68
CA GLN A 391 15.79 -2.37 8.13
C GLN A 391 15.70 -2.38 9.66
N PRO A 392 15.02 -3.34 10.31
CA PRO A 392 14.93 -3.37 11.77
C PRO A 392 16.25 -3.49 12.52
N GLY A 393 17.22 -4.21 11.94
CA GLY A 393 18.39 -4.71 12.67
C GLY A 393 18.00 -5.83 13.66
N GLY A 394 18.99 -6.34 14.39
CA GLY A 394 18.84 -7.43 15.35
C GLY A 394 19.23 -8.81 14.81
N SER A 395 19.86 -8.88 13.63
CA SER A 395 20.44 -10.14 13.12
C SER A 395 21.78 -10.40 13.79
N MET A 396 22.08 -11.67 14.11
CA MET A 396 23.46 -12.07 14.47
C MET A 396 24.47 -11.78 13.35
N ARG A 397 23.98 -11.54 12.12
CA ARG A 397 24.77 -11.21 10.93
C ARG A 397 24.66 -9.76 10.49
N ASP A 398 24.22 -8.86 11.37
CA ASP A 398 24.15 -7.43 11.05
C ASP A 398 25.53 -6.86 10.61
N PHE A 399 26.63 -7.41 11.13
CA PHE A 399 27.97 -7.04 10.70
C PHE A 399 28.23 -7.35 9.21
N GLU A 400 27.66 -8.44 8.66
CA GLU A 400 27.84 -8.82 7.25
C GLU A 400 27.12 -7.86 6.32
N VAL A 401 25.89 -7.45 6.67
CA VAL A 401 25.07 -6.54 5.87
C VAL A 401 25.56 -5.09 5.97
N ILE A 402 26.07 -4.67 7.14
CA ILE A 402 26.75 -3.37 7.30
C ILE A 402 28.04 -3.35 6.49
N ARG A 403 28.81 -4.44 6.51
CA ARG A 403 30.01 -4.56 5.68
C ARG A 403 29.67 -4.45 4.20
N ALA A 404 28.58 -5.06 3.73
CA ALA A 404 28.15 -4.96 2.33
C ALA A 404 27.90 -3.51 1.87
N VAL A 405 27.18 -2.70 2.66
CA VAL A 405 26.96 -1.28 2.31
C VAL A 405 28.24 -0.44 2.39
N ASN A 406 29.18 -0.81 3.28
CA ASN A 406 30.48 -0.16 3.41
C ASN A 406 31.45 -0.50 2.26
N GLU A 407 31.38 -1.71 1.72
CA GLU A 407 32.18 -2.18 0.59
C GLU A 407 31.65 -1.67 -0.76
N ALA A 408 30.40 -1.20 -0.82
CA ALA A 408 29.78 -0.70 -2.04
C ALA A 408 30.52 0.53 -2.60
N SER A 409 30.54 0.68 -3.93
CA SER A 409 31.09 1.83 -4.62
C SER A 409 30.08 2.38 -5.65
N PRO A 410 29.50 3.58 -5.44
CA PRO A 410 29.66 4.44 -4.26
C PRO A 410 29.11 3.80 -2.97
N GLN A 411 29.64 4.23 -1.82
CA GLN A 411 29.23 3.69 -0.51
C GLN A 411 27.74 3.98 -0.24
N ALA A 412 27.00 2.97 0.20
CA ALA A 412 25.59 3.10 0.56
C ALA A 412 25.41 3.38 2.06
N ALA A 413 24.33 4.06 2.43
CA ALA A 413 23.94 4.25 3.82
C ALA A 413 23.15 3.07 4.36
N MET A 414 23.20 2.88 5.68
CA MET A 414 22.26 2.02 6.38
C MET A 414 21.86 2.60 7.73
N VAL A 415 20.59 2.47 8.08
CA VAL A 415 20.04 2.77 9.40
C VAL A 415 19.13 1.65 9.89
N PHE A 416 18.98 1.55 11.20
CA PHE A 416 18.07 0.60 11.82
C PHE A 416 16.79 1.27 12.29
N THR A 417 15.64 0.64 12.06
CA THR A 417 14.36 1.13 12.58
C THR A 417 14.13 0.68 14.02
N GLY A 418 14.81 -0.40 14.47
CA GLY A 418 14.59 -1.00 15.79
C GLY A 418 13.17 -1.55 15.98
N GLN A 419 12.40 -1.69 14.91
CA GLN A 419 11.02 -2.18 14.90
C GLN A 419 10.80 -2.98 13.62
N ARG A 420 10.18 -4.16 13.73
CA ARG A 420 9.77 -4.98 12.58
C ARG A 420 8.31 -4.68 12.20
N SER A 421 8.01 -4.65 10.91
CA SER A 421 6.67 -4.33 10.38
C SER A 421 6.03 -5.53 9.65
N PHE A 422 5.84 -6.65 10.35
CA PHE A 422 5.26 -7.84 9.73
C PHE A 422 3.73 -7.77 9.59
N LYS A 423 3.21 -8.27 8.46
CA LYS A 423 1.77 -8.34 8.16
C LYS A 423 1.44 -9.63 7.39
N HIS A 424 0.45 -10.38 7.89
CA HIS A 424 0.03 -11.70 7.37
C HIS A 424 -1.48 -11.92 7.40
#